data_AF-A0A4P6JW09-F1
#
_entry.id   AF-A0A4P6JW09-F1
#
_cell.length_a   1.000
_cell.length_b   1.000
_cell.length_c   1.000
_cell.angle_alpha   90.00
_cell.angle_beta   90.00
_cell.angle_gamma   90.00
#
_symmetry.space_group_name_H-M   'P 1'
#
loop_
_entity.id
_entity.type
_entity.pdbx_description
1 polymer ?
#
loop_
_entity_poly.entity_id
_entity_poly.type
_entity_poly.pdbx_seq_one_letter_code
_entity_poly.pdbx_strand_id
1 'polypeptide(L)'
;METRLLGYDKAANMTEIADWANALPGKEFPGTPGYRVRRIVSFQILPGEEGYAAMVMVEIEEMSQDVEQTVIREADVIEIEEITSSVGEPPEKPGPLVSE
;
A
#
# COMPACT_ATOMS: atom_id res chain seq x y z
N MET A 1 -15.31 1.77 12.19
CA MET A 1 -14.45 1.08 11.21
C MET A 1 -14.99 -0.32 11.06
N GLU A 2 -15.35 -0.71 9.83
CA GLU A 2 -15.99 -2.00 9.51
C GLU A 2 -15.07 -2.79 8.58
N THR A 3 -15.16 -4.13 8.61
CA THR A 3 -14.48 -4.99 7.64
C THR A 3 -15.49 -5.63 6.71
N ARG A 4 -15.15 -5.71 5.42
CA ARG A 4 -15.94 -6.40 4.40
C ARG A 4 -15.11 -7.44 3.68
N LEU A 5 -15.79 -8.50 3.26
CA LEU A 5 -15.20 -9.60 2.50
C LEU A 5 -15.55 -9.42 1.03
N LEU A 6 -14.53 -9.39 0.18
CA LEU A 6 -14.66 -9.29 -1.27
C LEU A 6 -14.16 -10.58 -1.91
N GLY A 7 -14.95 -11.11 -2.85
CA GLY A 7 -14.61 -12.30 -3.61
C GLY A 7 -14.26 -11.96 -5.06
N TYR A 8 -13.27 -12.67 -5.61
CA TYR A 8 -12.93 -12.71 -7.01
C TYR A 8 -13.00 -14.16 -7.49
N ASP A 9 -13.98 -14.48 -8.32
CA ASP A 9 -14.41 -15.87 -8.55
C ASP A 9 -13.57 -16.59 -9.62
N LYS A 10 -13.11 -15.88 -10.65
CA LYS A 10 -12.40 -16.48 -11.80
C LYS A 10 -11.26 -15.61 -12.29
N ALA A 11 -10.08 -15.77 -11.70
CA ALA A 11 -8.84 -15.24 -12.23
C ALA A 11 -8.12 -16.29 -13.06
N ALA A 12 -7.68 -15.90 -14.26
CA ALA A 12 -6.89 -16.75 -15.15
C ALA A 12 -5.48 -17.00 -14.59
N ASN A 13 -4.95 -16.07 -13.79
CA ASN A 13 -3.61 -16.16 -13.20
C ASN A 13 -3.49 -15.31 -11.91
N MET A 14 -2.38 -15.48 -11.19
CA MET A 14 -2.12 -14.72 -9.96
C MET A 14 -1.88 -13.24 -10.20
N THR A 15 -1.40 -12.83 -11.39
CA THR A 15 -1.19 -11.42 -11.73
C THR A 15 -2.52 -10.67 -11.76
N GLU A 16 -3.56 -11.27 -12.34
CA GLU A 16 -4.91 -10.71 -12.35
C GLU A 16 -5.49 -10.52 -10.93
N ILE A 17 -5.24 -11.46 -10.02
CA ILE A 17 -5.61 -11.32 -8.59
C ILE A 17 -4.85 -10.15 -7.96
N ALA A 18 -3.55 -10.03 -8.24
CA ALA A 18 -2.72 -8.97 -7.70
C ALA A 18 -3.18 -7.60 -8.21
N ASP A 19 -3.43 -7.45 -9.51
CA ASP A 19 -3.95 -6.22 -10.12
C ASP A 19 -5.31 -5.84 -9.55
N TRP A 20 -6.22 -6.82 -9.42
CA TRP A 20 -7.51 -6.60 -8.79
C TRP A 20 -7.38 -6.12 -7.33
N ALA A 21 -6.57 -6.80 -6.52
CA ALA A 21 -6.36 -6.46 -5.12
C ALA A 21 -5.71 -5.07 -4.97
N ASN A 22 -4.72 -4.75 -5.80
CA ASN A 22 -4.05 -3.45 -5.81
C ASN A 22 -4.98 -2.30 -6.20
N ALA A 23 -6.05 -2.59 -6.94
CA ALA A 23 -7.08 -1.61 -7.31
C ALA A 23 -8.17 -1.41 -6.23
N LEU A 24 -8.14 -2.16 -5.11
CA LEU A 24 -9.13 -2.04 -4.05
C LEU A 24 -8.94 -0.79 -3.17
N PRO A 25 -7.74 -0.45 -2.67
CA PRO A 25 -7.55 0.74 -1.83
C PRO A 25 -8.01 2.03 -2.54
N GLY A 26 -8.80 2.84 -1.84
CA GLY A 26 -9.37 4.07 -2.38
C GLY A 26 -10.63 3.87 -3.24
N LYS A 27 -10.98 2.64 -3.60
CA LYS A 27 -12.17 2.36 -4.41
C LYS A 27 -13.45 2.60 -3.63
N GLU A 28 -14.38 3.30 -4.26
CA GLU A 28 -15.73 3.54 -3.76
C GLU A 28 -16.62 2.38 -4.15
N PHE A 29 -17.41 1.89 -3.21
CA PHE A 29 -18.36 0.82 -3.48
C PHE A 29 -19.79 1.33 -3.39
N PRO A 30 -20.66 0.93 -4.34
CA PRO A 30 -22.05 1.35 -4.36
C PRO A 30 -22.80 0.79 -3.15
N GLY A 31 -23.51 1.66 -2.44
CA GLY A 31 -24.29 1.33 -1.25
C GLY A 31 -24.83 2.59 -0.57
N THR A 32 -25.76 2.42 0.37
CA THR A 32 -26.21 3.51 1.25
C THR A 32 -26.05 3.06 2.71
N PRO A 33 -25.19 3.72 3.50
CA PRO A 33 -24.27 4.79 3.11
C PRO A 33 -23.15 4.28 2.17
N GLY A 34 -22.58 5.19 1.37
CA GLY A 34 -21.42 4.89 0.51
C GLY A 34 -20.18 4.62 1.37
N TYR A 35 -19.25 3.80 0.87
CA TYR A 35 -18.04 3.45 1.61
C TYR A 35 -16.82 3.37 0.70
N ARG A 36 -15.65 3.68 1.28
CA ARG A 36 -14.34 3.56 0.65
C ARG A 36 -13.56 2.41 1.26
N VAL A 37 -12.82 1.67 0.45
CA VAL A 37 -11.81 0.75 0.98
C VAL A 37 -10.59 1.54 1.44
N ARG A 38 -10.22 1.37 2.71
CA ARG A 38 -9.05 2.02 3.30
C ARG A 38 -7.78 1.19 3.10
N ARG A 39 -7.86 -0.11 3.40
CA ARG A 39 -6.73 -1.05 3.28
C ARG A 39 -7.19 -2.50 3.22
N ILE A 40 -6.31 -3.36 2.72
CA ILE A 40 -6.46 -4.82 2.79
C ILE A 40 -5.97 -5.31 4.16
N VAL A 41 -6.77 -6.14 4.83
CA VAL A 41 -6.46 -6.73 6.14
C VAL A 41 -5.96 -8.16 6.00
N SER A 42 -6.57 -8.92 5.09
CA SER A 42 -6.20 -10.31 4.83
C SER A 42 -6.50 -10.67 3.38
N PHE A 43 -5.72 -11.60 2.84
CA PHE A 43 -5.92 -12.15 1.52
C PHE A 43 -5.81 -13.68 1.58
N GLN A 44 -6.64 -14.35 0.79
CA GLN A 44 -6.60 -15.79 0.61
C GLN A 44 -6.81 -16.11 -0.87
N ILE A 45 -5.96 -16.96 -1.42
CA ILE A 45 -6.06 -17.45 -2.80
C ILE A 45 -6.47 -18.92 -2.74
N LEU A 46 -7.47 -19.27 -3.52
CA LEU A 46 -8.03 -20.61 -3.65
C LEU A 46 -7.70 -21.10 -5.07
N PRO A 47 -6.69 -21.98 -5.23
CA PRO A 47 -6.42 -22.59 -6.53
C PRO A 47 -7.57 -23.56 -6.89
N GLY A 48 -8.06 -23.47 -8.12
CA GLY A 48 -9.09 -24.34 -8.68
C GLY A 48 -8.66 -24.97 -10.01
N GLU A 49 -9.49 -25.87 -10.56
CA GLU A 49 -9.16 -26.58 -11.81
C GLU A 49 -9.09 -25.66 -13.04
N GLU A 50 -9.85 -24.56 -13.05
CA GLU A 50 -9.93 -23.62 -14.17
C GLU A 50 -9.18 -22.28 -13.92
N GLY A 51 -8.39 -22.19 -12.85
CA GLY A 51 -7.67 -20.96 -12.50
C GLY A 51 -7.61 -20.71 -11.00
N TYR A 52 -7.79 -19.46 -10.60
CA TYR A 52 -7.69 -19.04 -9.20
C TYR A 52 -8.93 -18.26 -8.79
N ALA A 53 -9.40 -18.50 -7.57
CA ALA A 53 -10.30 -17.59 -6.88
C ALA A 53 -9.55 -16.87 -5.77
N ALA A 54 -10.00 -15.69 -5.39
CA ALA A 54 -9.44 -14.94 -4.28
C ALA A 54 -10.53 -14.39 -3.35
N MET A 55 -10.22 -14.39 -2.07
CA MET A 55 -11.02 -13.74 -1.04
C MET A 55 -10.14 -12.72 -0.32
N VAL A 56 -10.58 -11.47 -0.28
CA VAL A 56 -9.85 -10.38 0.35
C VAL A 56 -10.74 -9.72 1.39
N MET A 57 -10.25 -9.66 2.62
CA MET A 57 -10.88 -8.91 3.69
C MET A 57 -10.31 -7.49 3.67
N VAL A 58 -11.18 -6.51 3.50
CA VAL A 58 -10.84 -5.09 3.45
C VAL A 58 -11.42 -4.35 4.64
N GLU A 59 -10.67 -3.39 5.16
CA GLU A 59 -11.18 -2.39 6.10
C GLU A 59 -11.82 -1.26 5.29
N ILE A 60 -13.07 -0.94 5.61
CA ILE A 60 -13.82 0.13 4.96
C ILE A 60 -14.09 1.28 5.91
N GLU A 61 -14.19 2.46 5.34
CA GLU A 61 -14.67 3.68 6.00
C GLU A 61 -15.95 4.15 5.32
N GLU A 62 -16.92 4.57 6.14
CA GLU A 62 -18.12 5.22 5.64
C GLU A 62 -17.72 6.57 5.06
N MET A 63 -18.22 6.85 3.85
CA MET A 63 -18.13 8.18 3.27
C MET A 63 -19.18 9.04 3.96
N SER A 64 -18.84 9.55 5.14
CA SER A 64 -19.62 10.63 5.75
C SER A 64 -19.73 11.74 4.71
N GLN A 65 -20.96 12.11 4.34
CA GLN A 65 -21.20 13.25 3.43
C GLN A 65 -20.75 14.60 4.03
N ASP A 66 -20.19 14.58 5.25
CA ASP A 66 -19.72 15.70 6.07
C ASP A 66 -18.22 15.59 6.42
N VAL A 67 -17.38 15.08 5.51
CA VAL A 67 -15.95 15.41 5.62
C VAL A 67 -15.76 16.74 4.90
N GLU A 68 -15.83 17.83 5.67
CA GLU A 68 -15.17 19.09 5.33
C GLU A 68 -13.86 18.73 4.65
N GLN A 69 -13.77 19.05 3.36
CA GLN A 69 -12.52 19.00 2.64
C GLN A 69 -11.57 19.87 3.45
N THR A 70 -10.65 19.26 4.19
CA THR A 70 -9.42 19.93 4.56
C THR A 70 -8.75 20.23 3.23
N VAL A 71 -9.06 21.41 2.70
CA VAL A 71 -8.32 22.05 1.64
C VAL A 71 -6.90 22.08 2.16
N ILE A 72 -6.06 21.13 1.74
CA ILE A 72 -4.63 21.30 1.80
C ILE A 72 -4.38 22.48 0.87
N ARG A 73 -4.39 23.69 1.43
CA ARG A 73 -3.85 24.85 0.76
C ARG A 73 -2.41 24.47 0.42
N GLU A 74 -1.98 24.80 -0.79
CA GLU A 74 -0.66 24.49 -1.36
C GLU A 74 0.55 25.04 -0.55
N ALA A 75 0.36 25.46 0.70
CA ALA A 75 1.37 25.96 1.63
C ALA A 75 2.00 24.89 2.53
N ASP A 76 1.48 23.65 2.55
CA ASP A 76 1.98 22.55 3.41
C ASP A 76 2.72 21.45 2.63
N VAL A 77 3.48 21.83 1.60
CA VAL A 77 4.50 20.95 1.03
C VAL A 77 5.70 20.96 1.98
N ILE A 78 5.83 19.91 2.80
CA ILE A 78 7.11 19.61 3.46
C ILE A 78 8.03 19.07 2.38
N GLU A 79 9.02 19.89 2.01
CA GLU A 79 10.15 19.56 1.16
C GLU A 79 10.88 18.35 1.74
N ILE A 80 10.88 17.21 1.03
CA ILE A 80 11.72 16.06 1.38
C ILE A 80 13.11 16.37 0.80
N GLU A 81 13.93 17.11 1.55
CA GLU A 81 15.34 17.29 1.18
C GLU A 81 16.06 15.93 1.18
N GLU A 82 16.81 15.67 0.10
CA GLU A 82 17.59 14.47 -0.15
C GLU A 82 18.48 14.06 1.04
N ILE A 83 18.30 12.83 1.53
CA ILE A 83 19.25 12.20 2.45
C ILE A 83 20.32 11.45 1.62
N THR A 84 21.18 12.16 0.91
CA THR A 84 22.46 11.60 0.48
C THR A 84 23.58 12.24 1.32
N SER A 85 23.88 11.64 2.46
CA SER A 85 25.07 12.01 3.23
C SER A 85 25.78 10.76 3.75
N SER A 86 26.98 10.58 3.18
CA SER A 86 28.15 9.91 3.76
C SER A 86 28.19 8.38 3.78
N VAL A 87 28.48 7.79 2.60
CA VAL A 87 29.48 6.70 2.55
C VAL A 87 30.84 7.35 2.76
N GLY A 88 31.34 7.26 3.99
CA GLY A 88 32.73 7.56 4.32
C GLY A 88 33.61 6.35 3.99
N GLU A 89 34.80 6.65 3.46
CA GLU A 89 35.88 5.75 3.03
C GLU A 89 36.17 4.55 3.96
N PRO A 90 36.65 3.41 3.40
CA PRO A 90 37.03 2.24 4.19
C PRO A 90 38.28 2.53 5.06
N PRO A 91 38.41 1.89 6.24
CA PRO A 91 39.52 2.16 7.15
C PRO A 91 40.84 1.68 6.55
N GLU A 92 41.74 2.63 6.23
CA GLU A 92 43.14 2.32 5.95
C GLU A 92 43.82 1.74 7.20
N LYS A 93 44.39 0.54 7.03
CA LYS A 93 45.14 -0.20 8.06
C LYS A 93 46.26 0.65 8.65
N PRO A 94 46.50 0.60 9.98
CA PRO A 94 47.66 1.23 10.57
C PRO A 94 48.90 0.33 10.46
N GLY A 95 49.99 0.90 9.92
CA GLY A 95 51.38 0.53 10.25
C GLY A 95 52.32 0.48 9.03
N PRO A 96 53.66 0.52 9.22
CA PRO A 96 54.44 1.04 10.37
C PRO A 96 55.53 2.08 9.96
N LEU A 97 56.00 2.82 10.98
CA LEU A 97 57.33 3.43 11.22
C LEU A 97 58.32 3.60 10.05
N VAL A 98 58.88 4.80 9.80
CA VAL A 98 60.35 5.10 9.79
C VAL A 98 60.60 6.62 10.01
N SER A 99 61.66 6.88 10.77
CA SER A 99 62.34 8.12 11.20
C SER A 99 62.85 9.06 10.10
N GLU A 100 63.09 10.33 10.48
CA GLU A 100 64.30 11.11 10.15
C GLU A 100 64.55 12.20 11.21
#